data_AF-A0A536SLZ1-F1
#
_entry.id   AF-A0A536SLZ1-F1
#
_cell.length_a   1.000
_cell.length_b   1.000
_cell.length_c   1.000
_cell.angle_alpha   90.00
_cell.angle_beta   90.00
_cell.angle_gamma   90.00
#
_symmetry.space_group_name_H-M   'P 1'
#
loop_
_entity.id
_entity.type
_entity.pdbx_description
1 polymer ?
#
loop_
_entity_poly.entity_id
_entity_poly.type
_entity_poly.pdbx_seq_one_letter_code
_entity_poly.pdbx_strand_id
1 'polypeptide(L)'
;MIESPELVAALETSISDAAGPFRLERATPAAGGCIHRSYVLEGGGRRFFSKINERSQSDSFAAESDGLEALAAAGLRVPAPLGRGETQKDAFLVLEYLELRENGDYSALGRALAAVHSVRREDYG
;
A
#
# COMPACT_ATOMS: atom_id res chain seq x y z
N MET A 1 -5.56 -14.27 6.93
CA MET A 1 -6.16 -13.42 7.99
C MET A 1 -5.04 -12.66 8.67
N ILE A 2 -5.24 -11.43 9.12
CA ILE A 2 -4.25 -10.71 9.93
C ILE A 2 -4.49 -11.13 11.38
N GLU A 3 -3.53 -11.81 11.99
CA GLU A 3 -3.69 -12.42 13.32
C GLU A 3 -3.30 -11.49 14.48
N SER A 4 -2.53 -10.43 14.19
CA SER A 4 -2.05 -9.49 15.20
C SER A 4 -3.11 -8.41 15.50
N PRO A 5 -3.67 -8.34 16.73
CA PRO A 5 -4.65 -7.33 17.09
C PRO A 5 -4.07 -5.92 17.14
N GLU A 6 -2.77 -5.79 17.48
CA GLU A 6 -2.05 -4.51 17.45
C GLU A 6 -2.00 -3.95 16.01
N LEU A 7 -1.70 -4.82 15.04
CA LEU A 7 -1.65 -4.45 13.64
C LEU A 7 -3.03 -4.08 13.10
N VAL A 8 -4.08 -4.81 13.49
CA VAL A 8 -5.46 -4.46 13.12
C VAL A 8 -5.82 -3.06 13.64
N ALA A 9 -5.56 -2.78 14.92
CA ALA A 9 -5.84 -1.47 15.51
C ALA A 9 -5.06 -0.34 14.83
N ALA A 10 -3.79 -0.59 14.48
CA ALA A 10 -2.95 0.38 13.77
C ALA A 10 -3.47 0.67 12.35
N LEU A 11 -3.91 -0.37 11.63
CA LEU A 11 -4.53 -0.21 10.30
C LEU A 11 -5.85 0.57 10.37
N GLU A 12 -6.72 0.23 11.33
CA GLU A 12 -8.00 0.94 11.53
C GLU A 12 -7.80 2.42 11.86
N THR A 13 -6.84 2.72 12.74
CA THR A 13 -6.49 4.09 13.11
C THR A 13 -5.96 4.85 11.90
N SER A 14 -4.98 4.29 11.18
CA SER A 14 -4.39 4.93 10.01
C SER A 14 -5.42 5.21 8.90
N ILE A 15 -6.36 4.29 8.66
CA ILE A 15 -7.44 4.51 7.69
C ILE A 15 -8.41 5.57 8.21
N SER A 16 -8.74 5.54 9.50
CA SER A 16 -9.68 6.48 10.12
C SER A 16 -9.18 7.92 10.05
N ASP A 17 -7.88 8.13 10.28
CA ASP A 17 -7.24 9.45 10.22
C ASP A 17 -7.25 10.02 8.80
N ALA A 18 -7.02 9.18 7.78
CA ALA A 18 -6.90 9.62 6.40
C ALA A 18 -8.26 9.72 5.67
N ALA A 19 -9.19 8.83 6.00
CA ALA A 19 -10.38 8.60 5.19
C ALA A 19 -11.68 8.59 6.02
N GLY A 20 -11.63 8.99 7.29
CA GLY A 20 -12.77 8.96 8.21
C GLY A 20 -13.06 7.57 8.78
N PRO A 21 -13.96 7.47 9.78
CA PRO A 21 -14.10 6.29 10.64
C PRO A 21 -14.14 4.97 9.86
N PHE A 22 -13.28 4.04 10.26
CA PHE A 22 -13.16 2.74 9.64
C PHE A 22 -12.97 1.65 10.70
N ARG A 23 -13.63 0.52 10.46
CA ARG A 23 -13.48 -0.70 11.24
C ARG A 23 -13.27 -1.86 10.30
N LEU A 24 -12.24 -2.66 10.54
CA LEU A 24 -11.91 -3.81 9.71
C LEU A 24 -12.89 -4.94 9.98
N GLU A 25 -13.64 -5.33 8.96
CA GLU A 25 -14.57 -6.47 9.02
C GLU A 25 -13.95 -7.71 8.38
N ARG A 26 -13.19 -7.52 7.29
CA ARG A 26 -12.53 -8.61 6.57
C ARG A 26 -11.20 -8.18 5.99
N ALA A 27 -10.20 -9.06 6.10
CA ALA A 27 -8.91 -8.91 5.42
C ALA A 27 -8.65 -10.14 4.54
N THR A 28 -8.65 -9.93 3.22
CA THR A 28 -8.42 -10.99 2.23
C THR A 28 -7.03 -10.83 1.61
N PRO A 29 -6.19 -11.88 1.56
CA PRO A 29 -4.92 -11.81 0.87
C PRO A 29 -5.12 -11.41 -0.60
N ALA A 30 -4.38 -10.41 -1.07
CA ALA A 30 -4.35 -10.09 -2.49
C ALA A 30 -3.40 -11.06 -3.20
N ALA A 31 -3.89 -11.75 -4.24
CA ALA A 31 -3.07 -12.68 -5.00
C ALA A 31 -2.00 -11.92 -5.79
N GLY A 32 -0.73 -12.14 -5.42
CA GLY A 32 0.43 -11.55 -6.07
C GLY A 32 1.68 -11.95 -5.32
N GLY A 33 2.59 -12.67 -5.98
CA GLY A 33 3.83 -13.20 -5.39
C GLY A 33 4.83 -12.11 -5.05
N CYS A 34 4.54 -11.32 -4.02
CA CYS A 34 5.41 -10.26 -3.53
C CYS A 34 6.04 -10.66 -2.20
N ILE A 35 7.24 -10.12 -1.96
CA ILE A 35 8.00 -10.20 -0.70
C ILE A 35 7.18 -9.64 0.48
N HIS A 36 6.20 -8.77 0.18
CA HIS A 36 5.29 -8.15 1.13
C HIS A 36 3.96 -8.91 1.23
N ARG A 37 3.49 -9.15 2.46
CA ARG A 37 2.14 -9.68 2.70
C ARG A 37 1.13 -8.60 2.35
N SER A 38 0.32 -8.85 1.32
CA SER A 38 -0.63 -7.87 0.78
C SER A 38 -2.07 -8.29 1.07
N TYR A 39 -2.89 -7.34 1.52
CA TYR A 39 -4.28 -7.57 1.91
C TYR A 39 -5.21 -6.52 1.32
N VAL A 40 -6.39 -6.97 0.90
CA VAL A 40 -7.57 -6.12 0.72
C VAL A 40 -8.29 -6.06 2.06
N LEU A 41 -8.44 -4.86 2.58
CA LEU A 41 -9.13 -4.54 3.83
C LEU A 41 -10.54 -4.04 3.50
N GLU A 42 -11.54 -4.66 4.10
CA GLU A 42 -12.95 -4.33 3.87
C GLU A 42 -13.63 -4.00 5.19
N GLY A 43 -14.44 -2.95 5.18
CA GLY A 43 -15.16 -2.48 6.35
C GLY A 43 -16.17 -1.40 6.01
N GLY A 44 -17.42 -1.55 6.48
CA GLY A 44 -18.47 -0.55 6.29
C GLY A 44 -18.77 -0.24 4.83
N GLY A 45 -18.67 -1.24 3.95
CA GLY A 45 -18.86 -1.10 2.50
C GLY A 45 -17.70 -0.43 1.75
N ARG A 46 -16.59 -0.11 2.43
CA ARG A 46 -15.40 0.52 1.86
C ARG A 46 -14.28 -0.50 1.73
N ARG A 47 -13.36 -0.25 0.79
CA ARG A 47 -12.21 -1.10 0.53
C ARG A 47 -10.91 -0.31 0.53
N PHE A 48 -9.88 -0.90 1.09
CA PHE A 48 -8.52 -0.38 1.11
C PHE A 48 -7.53 -1.48 0.79
N PHE A 49 -6.33 -1.11 0.37
CA PHE A 49 -5.24 -2.04 0.15
C PHE A 49 -4.14 -1.80 1.19
N SER A 50 -3.59 -2.86 1.76
CA SER A 50 -2.48 -2.76 2.69
C SER A 50 -1.35 -3.70 2.30
N LYS A 51 -0.12 -3.19 2.39
CA LYS A 51 1.11 -3.96 2.35
C LYS A 51 1.70 -4.02 3.75
N ILE A 52 2.14 -5.20 4.15
CA ILE A 52 2.62 -5.49 5.50
C ILE A 52 3.91 -6.29 5.40
N ASN A 53 4.93 -5.89 6.15
CA ASN A 53 6.16 -6.67 6.31
C ASN A 53 6.73 -6.50 7.73
N GLU A 54 7.88 -7.08 7.99
CA GLU A 54 8.65 -6.86 9.22
C GLU A 54 8.96 -5.37 9.43
N ARG A 55 9.05 -4.96 10.69
CA ARG A 55 9.30 -3.56 11.06
C ARG A 55 10.54 -2.95 10.41
N SER A 56 11.59 -3.75 10.21
CA SER A 56 12.83 -3.34 9.53
C SER A 56 12.61 -2.82 8.10
N GLN A 57 11.47 -3.12 7.48
CA GLN A 57 11.12 -2.69 6.14
C GLN A 57 10.34 -1.37 6.11
N SER A 58 10.24 -0.64 7.22
CA SER A 58 9.57 0.67 7.29
C SER A 58 10.09 1.66 6.25
N ASP A 59 11.42 1.71 6.06
CA ASP A 59 12.05 2.59 5.06
C ASP A 59 11.64 2.22 3.62
N SER A 60 11.38 0.93 3.35
CA SER A 60 10.89 0.50 2.05
C SER A 60 9.46 1.02 1.79
N PHE A 61 8.61 1.06 2.82
CA PHE A 61 7.27 1.64 2.70
C PHE A 61 7.29 3.16 2.60
N ALA A 62 8.24 3.83 3.25
CA ALA A 62 8.46 5.27 3.06
C ALA A 62 8.82 5.59 1.60
N ALA A 63 9.82 4.89 1.06
CA ALA A 63 10.25 5.05 -0.33
C ALA A 63 9.11 4.72 -1.33
N GLU A 64 8.29 3.71 -1.02
CA GLU A 64 7.14 3.37 -1.85
C GLU A 64 6.08 4.47 -1.87
N SER A 65 5.74 5.04 -0.70
CA SER A 65 4.81 6.17 -0.59
C SER A 65 5.29 7.37 -1.42
N ASP A 66 6.56 7.74 -1.28
CA ASP A 66 7.18 8.83 -2.03
C ASP A 66 7.13 8.58 -3.55
N GLY A 67 7.38 7.34 -3.98
CA GLY A 67 7.32 6.94 -5.38
C GLY A 67 5.90 7.04 -5.97
N LEU A 68 4.88 6.64 -5.20
CA LEU A 68 3.47 6.76 -5.60
C LEU A 68 3.03 8.23 -5.69
N GLU A 69 3.45 9.07 -4.75
CA GLU A 69 3.18 10.52 -4.81
C GLU A 69 3.84 11.17 -6.04
N ALA A 70 5.10 10.83 -6.33
CA ALA A 70 5.79 11.32 -7.51
C ALA A 70 5.11 10.89 -8.82
N LEU A 71 4.67 9.63 -8.90
CA LEU A 71 3.88 9.11 -10.03
C LEU A 71 2.56 9.87 -10.21
N ALA A 72 1.83 10.10 -9.11
CA ALA A 72 0.59 10.85 -9.14
C ALA A 72 0.82 12.30 -9.62
N ALA A 73 1.88 12.96 -9.14
CA ALA A 73 2.27 14.29 -9.58
C ALA A 73 2.66 14.34 -11.07
N ALA A 74 3.19 13.24 -11.62
CA ALA A 74 3.47 13.07 -13.05
C ALA A 74 2.22 12.77 -13.90
N GLY A 75 1.02 12.74 -13.30
CA GLY A 75 -0.25 12.53 -13.99
C GLY A 75 -0.59 11.05 -14.25
N LEU A 76 0.16 10.11 -13.67
CA LEU A 76 -0.12 8.68 -13.78
C LEU A 76 -1.20 8.28 -12.77
N ARG A 77 -2.17 7.44 -13.20
CA ARG A 77 -3.15 6.89 -12.27
C ARG A 77 -2.48 5.79 -11.43
N VAL A 78 -2.26 6.10 -10.17
CA VAL A 78 -1.72 5.19 -9.14
C VAL A 78 -2.63 5.18 -7.91
N PRO A 79 -2.56 4.15 -7.05
CA PRO A 79 -3.25 4.16 -5.76
C PRO A 79 -2.73 5.30 -4.90
N ALA A 80 -3.63 6.11 -4.34
CA ALA A 80 -3.24 7.16 -3.40
C ALA A 80 -2.73 6.56 -2.07
N PRO A 81 -1.55 6.96 -1.57
CA PRO A 81 -1.13 6.65 -0.22
C PRO A 81 -2.07 7.30 0.80
N LEU A 82 -2.59 6.51 1.74
CA LEU A 82 -3.47 6.99 2.81
C LEU A 82 -2.70 7.14 4.12
N GLY A 83 -1.76 6.25 4.39
CA GLY A 83 -0.93 6.31 5.58
C GLY A 83 0.01 5.14 5.68
N ARG A 84 1.04 5.30 6.51
CA ARG A 84 2.00 4.25 6.85
C ARG A 84 2.25 4.26 8.35
N GLY A 85 2.65 3.12 8.89
CA GLY A 85 2.93 3.01 10.31
C GLY A 85 3.71 1.75 10.66
N GLU A 86 4.02 1.65 11.94
CA GLU A 86 4.76 0.54 12.52
C GLU A 86 4.05 0.06 13.79
N THR A 87 4.11 -1.25 14.00
CA THR A 87 3.84 -1.91 15.28
C THR A 87 5.17 -2.38 15.88
N GLN A 88 5.14 -3.10 17.00
CA GLN A 88 6.35 -3.71 17.54
C GLN A 88 7.07 -4.66 16.57
N LYS A 89 6.32 -5.32 15.67
CA LYS A 89 6.84 -6.39 14.81
C LYS A 89 6.71 -6.11 13.32
N ASP A 90 5.73 -5.30 12.94
CA ASP A 90 5.34 -5.11 11.55
C ASP A 90 5.47 -3.64 11.15
N ALA A 91 5.82 -3.39 9.90
CA ALA A 91 5.59 -2.12 9.23
C ALA A 91 4.48 -2.30 8.19
N PHE A 92 3.73 -1.24 7.93
CA PHE A 92 2.65 -1.28 6.95
C PHE A 92 2.51 0.01 6.15
N LEU A 93 1.95 -0.13 4.96
CA LEU A 93 1.49 0.95 4.09
C LEU A 93 0.03 0.68 3.71
N VAL A 94 -0.81 1.70 3.81
CA VAL A 94 -2.23 1.70 3.44
C VAL A 94 -2.42 2.58 2.21
N LEU A 95 -3.11 2.04 1.22
CA LEU A 95 -3.38 2.67 -0.07
C LEU A 95 -4.88 2.65 -0.38
N GLU A 96 -5.31 3.56 -1.26
CA GLU A 96 -6.58 3.47 -1.97
C GLU A 96 -6.74 2.10 -2.64
N TYR A 97 -7.91 1.48 -2.52
CA TYR A 97 -8.22 0.28 -3.29
C TYR A 97 -8.67 0.66 -4.70
N LEU A 98 -7.87 0.30 -5.70
CA LEU A 98 -8.28 0.39 -7.10
C LEU A 98 -8.88 -0.95 -7.55
N GLU A 99 -10.14 -0.93 -7.99
CA GLU A 99 -10.73 -2.06 -8.73
C GLU A 99 -10.04 -2.16 -10.10
N LEU A 100 -8.96 -2.93 -10.15
CA LEU A 100 -8.29 -3.32 -11.38
C LEU A 100 -9.25 -4.22 -12.17
N ARG A 101 -10.07 -3.63 -13.03
CA ARG A 101 -10.84 -4.38 -14.03
C ARG A 101 -9.85 -4.95 -15.04
N GLU A 102 -10.05 -6.19 -15.48
CA GLU A 102 -9.19 -6.94 -16.42
C GLU A 102 -8.90 -6.24 -17.77
N ASN A 103 -9.51 -5.06 -18.02
CA ASN A 103 -9.24 -4.23 -19.19
C ASN A 103 -8.23 -3.09 -18.94
N GLY A 104 -7.62 -3.01 -17.77
CA GLY A 104 -6.54 -2.06 -17.50
C GLY A 104 -5.26 -2.50 -18.22
N ASP A 105 -4.64 -1.60 -18.98
CA ASP A 105 -3.35 -1.85 -19.64
C ASP A 105 -2.27 -2.07 -18.56
N TYR A 106 -2.14 -3.31 -18.07
CA TYR A 106 -1.10 -3.74 -17.14
C TYR A 106 0.30 -3.43 -17.70
N SER A 107 0.43 -3.24 -19.01
CA SER A 107 1.64 -2.75 -19.66
C SER A 107 1.86 -1.25 -19.41
N ALA A 108 0.83 -0.42 -19.30
CA ALA A 108 0.96 0.99 -18.90
C ALA A 108 1.37 1.11 -17.44
N LEU A 109 0.81 0.28 -16.54
CA LEU A 109 1.25 0.18 -15.15
C LEU A 109 2.69 -0.36 -15.06
N GLY A 110 3.03 -1.39 -15.83
CA GLY A 110 4.38 -1.94 -15.93
C GLY A 110 5.40 -0.97 -16.53
N ARG A 111 5.00 -0.15 -17.52
CA ARG A 111 5.82 0.94 -18.09
C ARG A 111 6.00 2.09 -17.11
N ALA A 112 4.97 2.45 -16.34
CA ALA A 112 5.08 3.44 -15.28
C ALA A 112 5.99 2.95 -14.14
N LEU A 113 5.86 1.68 -13.74
CA LEU A 113 6.75 1.01 -12.79
C LEU A 113 8.20 0.94 -13.30
N ALA A 114 8.40 0.63 -14.59
CA ALA A 114 9.72 0.63 -15.22
C ALA A 114 10.31 2.05 -15.34
N ALA A 115 9.47 3.07 -15.55
CA ALA A 115 9.90 4.48 -15.57
C ALA A 115 10.31 4.96 -14.18
N VAL A 116 9.68 4.48 -13.11
CA VAL A 116 10.12 4.74 -11.72
C VAL A 116 11.38 3.96 -11.36
N HIS A 117 11.51 2.71 -11.79
CA HIS A 117 12.77 1.98 -11.69
C HIS A 117 13.90 2.59 -12.56
N SER A 118 13.55 3.40 -13.57
CA SER A 118 14.50 4.22 -14.33
C SER A 118 14.90 5.50 -13.60
N VAL A 119 14.18 5.91 -12.55
CA VAL A 119 14.70 6.85 -11.54
C VAL A 119 15.54 6.03 -10.56
N ARG A 120 16.65 5.49 -11.09
CA ARG A 120 17.82 5.24 -10.27
C ARG A 120 18.16 6.60 -9.66
N ARG A 121 17.89 6.76 -8.35
CA ARG A 121 18.75 7.63 -7.56
C ARG A 121 20.13 6.99 -7.63
N GLU A 122 20.95 7.58 -8.49
CA GLU A 122 22.39 7.51 -8.42
C GLU A 122 22.78 7.98 -7.02
N ASP A 123 23.19 7.05 -6.15
CA ASP A 123 24.23 7.23 -5.12
C ASP A 123 24.28 5.96 -4.24
N TYR A 124 24.97 4.94 -4.76
CA TYR A 124 25.78 4.06 -3.93
C TYR A 124 27.23 4.32 -4.33
N GLY A 125 27.85 5.27 -3.64
CA GLY A 125 29.30 5.41 -3.51
C GLY A 125 29.73 4.97 -2.13
#